data_AF-M3G2Z1-F1
#
_entry.id   AF-M3G2Z1-F1
#
_cell.length_a   1.000
_cell.length_b   1.000
_cell.length_c   1.000
_cell.angle_alpha   90.00
_cell.angle_beta   90.00
_cell.angle_gamma   90.00
#
_symmetry.space_group_name_H-M   'P 1'
#
loop_
_entity.id
_entity.type
_entity.pdbx_description
1 polymer ?
#
loop_
_entity_poly.entity_id
_entity_poly.type
_entity_poly.pdbx_seq_one_letter_code
_entity_poly.pdbx_strand_id
1 'polypeptide(L)' 'MSNAYVIDAVRTPRGKGKKRGALASIHPQELSAATLNAIQERNGIKPEIVEEVVM' A
#
# COMPACT_ATOMS: atom_id res chain seq x y z
N MET A 1 25.11 -6.95 12.59
CA MET A 1 24.26 -6.43 11.50
C MET A 1 23.24 -7.51 11.17
N SER A 2 21.96 -7.17 11.19
CA SER A 2 20.90 -8.02 10.65
C SER A 2 20.79 -7.82 9.15
N ASN A 3 20.46 -8.88 8.42
CA ASN A 3 20.13 -8.78 7.00
C ASN A 3 18.70 -8.23 6.86
N ALA A 4 18.47 -7.36 5.87
CA ALA A 4 17.16 -6.85 5.52
C ALA A 4 16.71 -7.44 4.18
N TYR A 5 15.46 -7.90 4.12
CA TYR A 5 14.89 -8.53 2.93
C TYR A 5 13.57 -7.85 2.56
N VAL A 6 13.35 -7.63 1.27
CA VAL A 6 12.03 -7.26 0.74
C VAL A 6 11.29 -8.56 0.41
N ILE A 7 10.21 -8.84 1.15
CA ILE A 7 9.50 -10.12 1.06
C ILE A 7 8.44 -10.10 -0.04
N ASP A 8 7.69 -9.01 -0.17
CA ASP A 8 6.63 -8.85 -1.18
C ASP A 8 6.36 -7.36 -1.44
N ALA A 9 5.67 -7.06 -2.54
CA ALA A 9 5.29 -5.71 -2.93
C ALA A 9 3.93 -5.69 -3.65
N VAL A 10 3.15 -4.64 -3.37
CA VAL A 10 1.87 -4.34 -4.04
C VAL A 10 1.83 -2.87 -4.44
N ARG A 11 0.90 -2.53 -5.33
CA ARG A 11 0.63 -1.16 -5.75
C ARG A 11 -0.80 -1.00 -6.20
N THR A 12 -1.29 0.24 -6.21
CA THR A 12 -2.54 0.57 -6.90
C THR A 12 -2.37 0.40 -8.43
N PRO A 13 -3.47 0.35 -9.18
CA PRO A 13 -3.46 0.71 -10.60
C PRO A 13 -2.89 2.13 -10.78
N ARG A 14 -2.35 2.41 -11.98
CA ARG A 14 -1.86 3.76 -12.30
C ARG A 14 -2.97 4.57 -12.95
N GLY A 15 -3.42 5.62 -12.26
CA GLY A 15 -4.29 6.65 -12.82
C GLY A 15 -3.49 7.71 -13.58
N LYS A 16 -4.12 8.37 -14.55
CA LYS A 16 -3.55 9.57 -15.18
C LYS A 16 -3.57 10.72 -14.18
N GLY A 17 -2.43 11.38 -13.94
CA GLY A 17 -2.32 12.54 -13.05
C GLY A 17 -2.95 13.81 -13.64
N LYS A 18 -4.29 13.81 -13.79
CA LYS A 18 -5.08 14.94 -14.29
C LYS A 18 -6.38 15.01 -13.50
N LYS A 19 -7.04 16.18 -13.50
CA LYS A 19 -8.32 16.41 -12.79
C LYS A 19 -9.44 15.42 -13.14
N ARG A 20 -9.41 14.81 -14.33
CA ARG A 20 -10.35 13.78 -14.79
C ARG A 20 -9.70 12.39 -14.94
N GLY A 21 -8.61 12.15 -14.22
CA GLY A 21 -7.96 10.84 -14.18
C GLY A 21 -8.78 9.82 -13.40
N ALA A 22 -8.57 8.53 -13.68
CA ALA A 22 -9.34 7.44 -13.08
C ALA A 22 -9.29 7.37 -11.55
N LEU A 23 -8.23 7.94 -10.92
CA LEU A 23 -8.06 7.97 -9.46
C LEU A 23 -8.23 9.38 -8.88
N ALA A 24 -8.58 10.38 -9.70
CA ALA A 24 -8.55 11.79 -9.30
C ALA A 24 -9.61 12.15 -8.25
N SER A 25 -10.68 11.34 -8.14
CA SER A 25 -11.74 11.51 -7.15
C SER A 25 -11.51 10.73 -5.85
N ILE A 26 -10.46 9.92 -5.77
CA ILE A 26 -10.17 9.09 -4.60
C ILE A 26 -9.30 9.88 -3.65
N HIS A 27 -9.67 9.91 -2.36
CA HIS A 27 -8.85 10.57 -1.36
C HIS A 27 -7.48 9.89 -1.27
N PRO A 28 -6.35 10.63 -1.17
CA PRO A 28 -5.02 10.01 -1.17
C PRO A 28 -4.83 8.93 -0.12
N GLN A 29 -5.41 9.11 1.07
CA GLN A 29 -5.34 8.11 2.15
C GLN A 29 -6.05 6.79 1.80
N GLU A 30 -7.10 6.82 0.97
CA GLU A 30 -7.77 5.60 0.52
C GLU A 30 -6.89 4.82 -0.46
N LEU A 31 -6.11 5.50 -1.30
CA LEU A 31 -5.12 4.85 -2.18
C LEU A 31 -4.02 4.17 -1.37
N SER A 32 -3.53 4.85 -0.34
CA SER A 32 -2.58 4.31 0.65
C SER A 32 -3.14 3.10 1.39
N ALA A 33 -4.36 3.21 1.93
CA ALA A 33 -5.04 2.13 2.65
C ALA A 33 -5.26 0.91 1.76
N ALA A 34 -5.62 1.11 0.49
CA ALA A 34 -5.81 0.02 -0.47
C ALA A 34 -4.55 -0.85 -0.62
N THR A 35 -3.35 -0.24 -0.62
CA THR A 35 -2.09 -1.00 -0.68
C THR A 35 -1.78 -1.75 0.62
N LEU A 36 -2.03 -1.13 1.78
CA LEU A 36 -1.79 -1.77 3.08
C LEU A 36 -2.74 -2.95 3.32
N ASN A 37 -4.02 -2.80 2.96
CA ASN A 37 -5.00 -3.88 3.06
C ASN A 37 -4.63 -5.04 2.11
N ALA A 38 -4.24 -4.74 0.87
CA ALA A 38 -3.90 -5.77 -0.11
C ALA A 38 -2.67 -6.62 0.28
N ILE A 39 -1.62 -5.99 0.83
CA ILE A 39 -0.43 -6.74 1.27
C ILE A 39 -0.73 -7.58 2.52
N GLN A 40 -1.56 -7.05 3.42
CA GLN A 40 -1.98 -7.71 4.65
C GLN A 40 -2.83 -8.95 4.34
N GLU A 41 -3.82 -8.81 3.45
CA GLU A 41 -4.69 -9.89 2.99
C GLU A 41 -3.89 -10.98 2.25
N ARG A 42 -3.02 -10.59 1.31
CA ARG A 42 -2.23 -11.54 0.49
C ARG A 42 -1.32 -12.42 1.34
N ASN A 43 -0.71 -11.86 2.39
CA ASN A 43 0.32 -12.54 3.18
C ASN A 43 -0.20 -13.02 4.55
N GLY A 44 -1.46 -12.74 4.89
CA GLY A 44 -2.01 -13.06 6.21
C GLY A 44 -1.26 -12.35 7.35
N ILE A 45 -0.77 -11.13 7.10
CA ILE A 45 -0.01 -10.37 8.10
C ILE A 45 -0.95 -10.03 9.25
N LYS A 46 -0.49 -10.32 10.47
CA LYS A 46 -1.13 -9.92 11.71
C LYS A 46 -0.73 -8.48 12.01
N PRO A 47 -1.67 -7.50 12.04
CA PRO A 47 -1.30 -6.09 12.21
C PRO A 47 -0.45 -5.81 13.45
N GLU A 48 -0.62 -6.59 14.53
CA GLU A 48 0.12 -6.45 15.78
C GLU A 48 1.64 -6.75 15.69
N ILE A 49 2.10 -7.39 14.61
CA ILE A 49 3.54 -7.69 14.42
C ILE A 49 4.27 -6.57 13.67
N VAL A 50 3.55 -5.60 13.11
CA VAL A 50 4.12 -4.49 12.36
C VAL A 50 4.59 -3.43 13.34
N GLU A 51 5.90 -3.22 13.40
CA GLU A 51 6.52 -2.25 14.31
C GLU A 51 6.42 -0.81 13.79
N GLU A 52 6.50 -0.61 12.47
CA GLU A 52 6.51 0.71 11.85
C GLU A 52 5.89 0.69 10.44
N VAL A 53 5.20 1.77 10.08
CA VAL A 53 4.69 2.03 8.73
C VAL A 53 5.13 3.44 8.31
N VAL A 54 5.88 3.55 7.22
CA VAL A 54 6.38 4.82 6.66
C VAL A 54 5.74 5.03 5.28
N MET A 55 5.07 6.17 5.07
CA MET A 55 4.22 6.47 3.90
C MET A 55 4.48 7.85 3.31
#